data_AF-A0A7X6X5L1-F1
#
_entry.id   AF-A0A7X6X5L1-F1
#
_cell.length_a   1.000
_cell.length_b   1.000
_cell.length_c   1.000
_cell.angle_alpha   90.00
_cell.angle_beta   90.00
_cell.angle_gamma   90.00
#
_symmetry.space_group_name_H-M   'P 1'
#
loop_
_entity.id
_entity.type
_entity.pdbx_description
1 polymer ?
#
loop_
_entity_poly.entity_id
_entity_poly.type
_entity_poly.pdbx_seq_one_letter_code
_entity_poly.pdbx_strand_id
1 'polypeptide(L)'
;AVEGPGIRVILNDRIEYDPARHPIESIVHDKTVLHVIDILKANGAQALAFNSTRLTAVAQIGCIGPTILCYNNRQMPPYVIEAIGPMEEMANAIAGDSYLSHITTPEIGIRMSINMVENLALPSFSRTGDYRSLITLLEAK
;
A
#
# COMPACT_ATOMS: atom_id res chain seq x y z
N ALA A 1 -13.63 -10.71 -6.74
CA ALA A 1 -12.15 -10.64 -6.74
C ALA A 1 -11.69 -10.46 -8.18
N VAL A 2 -10.43 -10.10 -8.40
CA VAL A 2 -9.78 -10.16 -9.72
C VAL A 2 -8.44 -10.86 -9.55
N GLU A 3 -8.02 -11.62 -10.55
CA GLU A 3 -6.80 -12.41 -10.53
C GLU A 3 -5.99 -12.13 -11.79
N GLY A 4 -4.66 -12.25 -11.68
CA GLY A 4 -3.77 -12.09 -12.82
C GLY A 4 -2.31 -11.91 -12.42
N PRO A 5 -1.41 -11.78 -13.41
CA PRO A 5 0.00 -11.51 -13.16
C PRO A 5 0.17 -10.13 -12.54
N GLY A 6 1.07 -10.02 -11.59
CA GLY A 6 1.25 -8.80 -10.82
C GLY A 6 2.50 -8.79 -9.97
N ILE A 7 2.65 -7.72 -9.19
CA ILE A 7 3.73 -7.59 -8.23
C ILE A 7 3.20 -7.23 -6.84
N ARG A 8 3.97 -7.63 -5.83
CA ARG A 8 3.78 -7.28 -4.43
C ARG A 8 4.99 -6.49 -3.94
N VAL A 9 4.77 -5.23 -3.62
CA VAL A 9 5.73 -4.35 -2.97
C VAL A 9 5.45 -4.35 -1.48
N ILE A 10 6.46 -4.66 -0.66
CA ILE A 10 6.34 -4.66 0.81
C ILE A 10 7.26 -3.60 1.35
N LEU A 11 6.74 -2.68 2.15
CA LEU A 11 7.47 -1.65 2.86
C LEU A 11 7.41 -1.90 4.36
N ASN A 12 8.55 -1.77 5.03
CA ASN A 12 8.65 -1.79 6.49
C ASN A 12 9.49 -0.62 6.97
N ASP A 13 9.17 -0.17 8.17
CA ASP A 13 9.99 0.78 8.89
C ASP A 13 11.40 0.21 9.13
N ARG A 14 12.29 1.14 9.50
CA ARG A 14 13.60 0.83 10.03
C ARG A 14 13.50 -0.13 11.22
N ILE A 15 14.37 -1.13 11.25
CA ILE A 15 14.54 -2.00 12.43
C ILE A 15 15.05 -1.14 13.59
N GLU A 16 14.46 -1.32 14.78
CA GLU A 16 14.86 -0.59 15.99
C GLU A 16 14.84 0.93 15.80
N TYR A 17 13.75 1.45 15.22
CA TYR A 17 13.53 2.89 15.12
C TYR A 17 13.62 3.55 16.51
N ASP A 18 14.37 4.65 16.56
CA ASP A 18 14.59 5.46 17.75
C ASP A 18 14.45 6.93 17.33
N PRO A 19 13.39 7.64 17.75
CA PRO A 19 13.15 9.02 17.32
C PRO A 19 14.22 10.01 17.79
N ALA A 20 15.08 9.65 18.76
CA ALA A 20 16.19 10.49 19.20
C ALA A 20 17.42 10.37 18.30
N ARG A 21 17.54 9.29 17.52
CA ARG A 21 18.73 8.96 16.71
C ARG A 21 18.44 8.85 15.23
N HIS A 22 17.19 8.60 14.86
CA HIS A 22 16.79 8.31 13.51
C HIS A 22 15.83 9.38 12.99
N PRO A 23 15.97 9.77 11.71
CA PRO A 23 15.10 10.76 11.09
C PRO A 23 13.64 10.26 11.02
N ILE A 24 12.67 11.18 10.92
CA ILE A 24 11.25 10.82 10.83
C ILE A 24 10.94 10.01 9.56
N GLU A 25 11.80 10.15 8.55
CA GLU A 25 11.80 9.42 7.28
C GLU A 25 12.13 7.93 7.43
N SER A 26 12.64 7.50 8.60
CA SER A 26 12.88 6.08 8.93
C SER A 26 11.60 5.29 9.23
N ILE A 27 10.44 5.95 9.23
CA ILE A 27 9.11 5.35 9.28
C ILE A 27 8.44 5.55 7.91
N VAL A 28 7.72 4.55 7.43
CA VAL A 28 6.96 4.66 6.18
C VAL A 28 5.77 5.60 6.37
N HIS A 29 5.71 6.65 5.56
CA HIS A 29 4.61 7.62 5.54
C HIS A 29 3.58 7.30 4.44
N ASP A 30 2.37 7.85 4.58
CA ASP A 30 1.32 7.81 3.56
C ASP A 30 1.81 8.27 2.18
N LYS A 31 2.66 9.31 2.13
CA LYS A 31 3.28 9.81 0.90
C LYS A 31 4.13 8.75 0.20
N THR A 32 4.85 7.92 0.93
CA THR A 32 5.64 6.83 0.35
C THR A 32 4.72 5.78 -0.27
N VAL A 33 3.64 5.42 0.42
CA VAL A 33 2.63 4.48 -0.09
C VAL A 33 1.93 5.04 -1.34
N LEU A 34 1.53 6.31 -1.30
CA LEU A 34 0.93 7.00 -2.44
C LEU A 34 1.89 7.07 -3.63
N HIS A 35 3.17 7.39 -3.40
CA HIS A 35 4.19 7.43 -4.44
C HIS A 35 4.37 6.07 -5.13
N VAL A 36 4.44 4.97 -4.35
CA VAL A 36 4.49 3.62 -4.90
C VAL A 36 3.23 3.34 -5.73
N ILE A 37 2.05 3.66 -5.23
CA ILE A 37 0.79 3.48 -5.97
C ILE A 37 0.81 4.25 -7.29
N ASP A 38 1.30 5.49 -7.30
CA ASP A 38 1.34 6.34 -8.48
C ASP A 38 2.34 5.84 -9.52
N ILE A 39 3.51 5.34 -9.09
CA ILE A 39 4.46 4.64 -9.98
C ILE A 39 3.77 3.43 -10.62
N LEU A 40 3.10 2.59 -9.84
CA LEU A 40 2.45 1.39 -10.37
C LEU A 40 1.35 1.75 -11.39
N LYS A 41 0.53 2.77 -11.09
CA LYS A 41 -0.48 3.29 -12.03
C LYS A 41 0.15 3.78 -13.33
N ALA A 42 1.24 4.56 -13.23
CA ALA A 42 1.93 5.11 -14.40
C ALA A 42 2.55 4.01 -15.28
N ASN A 43 2.84 2.83 -14.72
CA ASN A 43 3.45 1.69 -15.40
C ASN A 43 2.44 0.53 -15.63
N GLY A 44 1.17 0.88 -15.87
CA GLY A 44 0.19 -0.06 -16.41
C GLY A 44 -0.54 -0.94 -15.38
N ALA A 45 -0.46 -0.63 -14.08
CA ALA A 45 -1.27 -1.34 -13.09
C ALA A 45 -2.77 -1.20 -13.40
N GLN A 46 -3.45 -2.34 -13.55
CA GLN A 46 -4.87 -2.44 -13.90
C GLN A 46 -5.76 -2.59 -12.65
N ALA A 47 -5.20 -3.16 -11.59
CA ALA A 47 -5.87 -3.31 -10.30
C ALA A 47 -4.85 -3.21 -9.16
N LEU A 48 -5.25 -2.57 -8.06
CA LEU A 48 -4.38 -2.28 -6.93
C LEU A 48 -5.04 -2.64 -5.60
N ALA A 49 -4.27 -3.12 -4.64
CA ALA A 49 -4.69 -3.28 -3.25
C ALA A 49 -3.61 -2.78 -2.30
N PHE A 50 -4.02 -2.30 -1.13
CA PHE A 50 -3.15 -1.92 -0.04
C PHE A 50 -3.59 -2.63 1.23
N ASN A 51 -2.72 -3.47 1.81
CA ASN A 51 -3.00 -4.33 2.97
C ASN A 51 -4.36 -5.03 2.86
N SER A 52 -4.52 -5.80 1.78
CA SER A 52 -5.76 -6.52 1.45
C SER A 52 -7.01 -5.64 1.24
N THR A 53 -6.86 -4.32 1.17
CA THR A 53 -7.94 -3.40 0.83
C THR A 53 -7.84 -3.02 -0.64
N ARG A 54 -8.84 -3.42 -1.44
CA ARG A 54 -8.91 -3.05 -2.86
C ARG A 54 -8.98 -1.54 -3.00
N LEU A 55 -8.14 -0.97 -3.85
CA LEU A 55 -8.15 0.46 -4.16
C LEU A 55 -9.05 0.75 -5.37
N THR A 56 -9.79 1.84 -5.28
CA THR A 56 -10.49 2.47 -6.40
C THR A 56 -9.58 3.45 -7.13
N ALA A 57 -10.03 3.98 -8.28
CA ALA A 57 -9.30 5.02 -9.01
C ALA A 57 -8.92 6.22 -8.11
N VAL A 58 -9.84 6.59 -7.20
CA VAL A 58 -9.61 7.58 -6.14
C VAL A 58 -9.39 6.85 -4.82
N ALA A 59 -8.13 6.64 -4.43
CA ALA A 59 -7.78 6.03 -3.15
C ALA A 59 -7.77 7.11 -2.05
N GLN A 60 -8.34 6.80 -0.88
CA GLN A 60 -8.26 7.67 0.30
C GLN A 60 -7.21 7.09 1.23
N ILE A 61 -6.00 7.63 1.16
CA ILE A 61 -4.88 7.20 2.00
C ILE A 61 -4.31 8.45 2.66
N GLY A 62 -4.11 8.40 3.98
CA GLY A 62 -3.55 9.53 4.72
C GLY A 62 -3.01 9.12 6.09
N CYS A 63 -2.05 9.86 6.60
CA CYS A 63 -1.50 9.65 7.93
C CYS A 63 -2.49 10.04 9.04
N ILE A 64 -2.63 9.17 10.04
CA ILE A 64 -3.30 9.46 11.31
C ILE A 64 -2.40 8.99 12.46
N GLY A 65 -1.69 9.96 13.05
CA GLY A 65 -0.69 9.68 14.08
C GLY A 65 0.42 8.78 13.53
N PRO A 66 0.79 7.68 14.23
CA PRO A 66 1.82 6.75 13.76
C PRO A 66 1.31 5.70 12.76
N THR A 67 0.06 5.82 12.30
CA THR A 67 -0.58 4.82 11.41
C THR A 67 -1.03 5.47 10.12
N ILE A 68 -1.13 4.67 9.06
CA ILE A 68 -1.70 5.11 7.79
C ILE A 68 -3.17 4.67 7.76
N LEU A 69 -4.10 5.57 7.48
CA LEU A 69 -5.49 5.23 7.24
C LEU A 69 -5.69 4.97 5.75
N CYS A 70 -6.29 3.84 5.40
CA CYS A 70 -6.81 3.57 4.06
C CYS A 70 -8.33 3.44 4.15
N TYR A 71 -9.07 4.37 3.54
CA TYR A 71 -10.50 4.57 3.77
C TYR A 71 -10.81 4.69 5.26
N ASN A 72 -11.39 3.66 5.90
CA ASN A 72 -11.69 3.64 7.34
C ASN A 72 -10.84 2.62 8.11
N ASN A 73 -9.84 2.02 7.47
CA ASN A 73 -9.02 0.96 8.04
C ASN A 73 -7.62 1.47 8.38
N ARG A 74 -7.25 1.41 9.66
CA ARG A 74 -5.88 1.72 10.10
C ARG A 74 -4.93 0.62 9.64
N GLN A 75 -3.81 1.04 9.10
CA GLN A 75 -2.75 0.21 8.56
C GLN A 75 -1.48 0.42 9.38
N MET A 76 -0.78 -0.67 9.62
CA MET A 76 0.52 -0.71 10.28
C MET A 76 1.50 -1.50 9.39
N PRO A 77 2.82 -1.30 9.58
CA PRO A 77 3.81 -2.13 8.90
C PRO A 77 3.61 -3.62 9.24
N PRO A 78 3.88 -4.55 8.31
CA PRO A 78 4.32 -4.31 6.93
C PRO A 78 3.21 -3.72 6.06
N TYR A 79 3.59 -2.73 5.25
CA TYR A 79 2.72 -2.12 4.25
C TYR A 79 2.87 -2.86 2.93
N VAL A 80 1.84 -3.60 2.55
CA VAL A 80 1.80 -4.48 1.38
C VAL A 80 0.96 -3.82 0.30
N ILE A 81 1.60 -3.45 -0.81
CA ILE A 81 0.97 -2.86 -1.99
C ILE A 81 1.05 -3.89 -3.11
N GLU A 82 -0.13 -4.27 -3.62
CA GLU A 82 -0.27 -5.33 -4.60
C GLU A 82 -0.88 -4.75 -5.87
N ALA A 83 -0.30 -5.07 -7.03
CA ALA A 83 -0.75 -4.58 -8.31
C ALA A 83 -0.82 -5.70 -9.34
N ILE A 84 -1.91 -5.79 -10.09
CA ILE A 84 -2.02 -6.65 -11.28
C ILE A 84 -1.74 -5.79 -12.52
N GLY A 85 -0.89 -6.28 -13.41
CA GLY A 85 -0.45 -5.56 -14.60
C GLY A 85 0.88 -6.10 -15.18
N PRO A 86 1.55 -5.34 -16.06
CA PRO A 86 2.84 -5.72 -16.64
C PRO A 86 3.95 -5.83 -15.56
N MET A 87 4.28 -7.06 -15.16
CA MET A 87 5.13 -7.31 -14.00
C MET A 87 6.52 -6.70 -14.12
N GLU A 88 7.18 -6.87 -15.26
CA GLU A 88 8.53 -6.37 -15.50
C GLU A 88 8.58 -4.83 -15.51
N GLU A 89 7.63 -4.17 -16.19
CA GLU A 89 7.56 -2.71 -16.24
C GLU A 89 7.37 -2.12 -14.84
N MET A 90 6.39 -2.64 -14.08
CA MET A 90 6.13 -2.19 -12.71
C MET A 90 7.32 -2.45 -11.77
N ALA A 91 7.95 -3.63 -11.86
CA ALA A 91 9.09 -3.97 -11.00
C ALA A 91 10.30 -3.08 -11.30
N ASN A 92 10.62 -2.87 -12.58
CA ASN A 92 11.70 -2.01 -13.01
C ASN A 92 11.46 -0.55 -12.62
N ALA A 93 10.22 -0.07 -12.72
CA ALA A 93 9.88 1.29 -12.32
C ALA A 93 10.07 1.53 -10.82
N ILE A 94 9.64 0.58 -9.97
CA ILE A 94 9.86 0.67 -8.53
C ILE A 94 11.35 0.56 -8.19
N ALA A 95 12.08 -0.35 -8.82
CA ALA A 95 13.51 -0.52 -8.58
C ALA A 95 14.36 0.68 -9.05
N GLY A 96 13.92 1.38 -10.10
CA GLY A 96 14.60 2.52 -10.69
C GLY A 96 14.25 3.88 -10.09
N ASP A 97 13.29 3.95 -9.16
CA ASP A 97 12.85 5.22 -8.57
C ASP A 97 13.90 5.79 -7.59
N SER A 98 14.28 7.05 -7.80
CA SER A 98 15.33 7.73 -7.03
C SER A 98 14.93 8.01 -5.58
N TYR A 99 13.64 8.25 -5.31
CA TYR A 99 13.15 8.48 -3.96
C TYR A 99 13.12 7.17 -3.17
N LEU A 100 12.61 6.08 -3.75
CA LEU A 100 12.59 4.76 -3.12
C LEU A 100 14.00 4.23 -2.84
N SER A 101 14.95 4.47 -3.75
CA SER A 101 16.36 4.11 -3.54
C SER A 101 17.03 4.97 -2.45
N HIS A 102 16.63 6.23 -2.27
CA HIS A 102 17.13 7.07 -1.18
C HIS A 102 16.64 6.61 0.20
N ILE A 103 15.33 6.36 0.36
CA ILE A 103 14.76 5.96 1.66
C ILE A 103 15.20 4.56 2.11
N THR A 104 15.64 3.72 1.17
CA THR A 104 16.13 2.36 1.46
C THR A 104 17.63 2.30 1.80
N THR A 105 18.33 3.44 1.81
CA THR A 105 19.72 3.52 2.27
C THR A 105 19.85 3.18 3.77
N PRO A 106 21.03 2.74 4.26
CA PRO A 106 21.25 2.45 5.68
C PRO A 106 21.04 3.64 6.63
N GLU A 107 21.18 4.87 6.13
CA GLU A 107 20.95 6.09 6.90
C GLU A 107 19.48 6.23 7.32
N ILE A 108 18.55 6.08 6.36
CA ILE A 108 17.10 6.11 6.62
C ILE A 108 16.64 4.74 7.11
N GLY A 109 16.91 3.70 6.33
CA GLY A 109 16.71 2.30 6.71
C GLY A 109 15.31 1.75 6.48
N ILE A 110 14.48 2.37 5.62
CA ILE A 110 13.24 1.74 5.16
C ILE A 110 13.60 0.45 4.44
N ARG A 111 12.85 -0.62 4.73
CA ARG A 111 13.07 -1.92 4.10
C ARG A 111 11.99 -2.14 3.06
N MET A 112 12.42 -2.34 1.81
CA MET A 112 11.52 -2.60 0.69
C MET A 112 11.85 -3.96 0.04
N SER A 113 10.82 -4.71 -0.34
CA SER A 113 10.96 -5.89 -1.18
C SER A 113 9.91 -5.90 -2.30
N ILE A 114 10.31 -6.35 -3.49
CA ILE A 114 9.45 -6.48 -4.66
C ILE A 114 9.38 -7.96 -5.02
N ASN A 115 8.18 -8.52 -5.13
CA ASN A 115 7.96 -9.91 -5.54
C ASN A 115 7.05 -9.94 -6.76
N MET A 116 7.48 -10.58 -7.84
CA MET A 116 6.61 -10.87 -8.97
C MET A 116 5.77 -12.12 -8.67
N VAL A 117 4.48 -12.07 -9.00
CA VAL A 117 3.50 -13.11 -8.67
C VAL A 117 2.65 -13.37 -9.91
N GLU A 118 2.78 -14.56 -10.50
CA GLU A 118 2.09 -14.92 -11.74
C GLU A 118 0.56 -14.99 -11.58
N ASN A 119 0.08 -15.39 -10.41
CA ASN A 119 -1.34 -15.43 -10.08
C ASN A 119 -1.60 -14.70 -8.76
N LEU A 120 -1.73 -13.39 -8.84
CA LEU A 120 -2.04 -12.51 -7.72
C LEU A 120 -3.55 -12.30 -7.65
N ALA A 121 -4.18 -12.66 -6.53
CA ALA A 121 -5.60 -12.46 -6.31
C ALA A 121 -5.85 -11.21 -5.46
N LEU A 122 -6.54 -10.22 -6.03
CA LEU A 122 -6.96 -9.02 -5.30
C LEU A 122 -8.44 -9.10 -4.90
N PRO A 123 -8.79 -8.68 -3.68
CA PRO A 123 -10.16 -8.71 -3.23
C PRO A 123 -11.07 -7.79 -4.05
N SER A 124 -12.37 -8.02 -3.97
CA SER A 124 -13.36 -7.06 -4.44
C SER A 124 -13.34 -5.81 -3.55
N PHE A 125 -13.64 -4.66 -4.14
CA PHE A 125 -13.85 -3.45 -3.35
C PHE A 125 -15.08 -3.63 -2.45
N SER A 126 -14.92 -3.38 -1.15
CA SER A 126 -16.01 -3.28 -0.19
C SER A 126 -15.83 -2.02 0.62
N ARG A 127 -16.60 -0.97 0.28
CA ARG A 127 -16.66 0.26 1.10
C ARG A 127 -17.53 0.08 2.34
N THR A 128 -18.45 -0.87 2.27
CA THR A 128 -19.41 -1.19 3.33
C THR A 128 -18.77 -2.16 4.30
N GLY A 129 -18.61 -1.72 5.56
CA GLY A 129 -18.87 -2.63 6.67
C GLY A 129 -20.29 -3.20 6.49
N ASP A 130 -20.54 -4.43 6.96
CA ASP A 130 -21.77 -5.19 6.67
C ASP A 130 -23.02 -4.30 6.68
N TYR A 131 -23.52 -3.95 5.49
CA TYR A 131 -24.65 -3.02 5.36
C TYR A 131 -25.91 -3.60 6.00
N ARG A 132 -25.95 -4.93 6.22
CA ARG A 132 -27.01 -5.58 6.98
C ARG A 132 -27.13 -5.02 8.40
N SER A 133 -26.01 -4.63 9.02
CA SER A 133 -26.03 -3.95 10.33
C SER A 133 -26.63 -2.55 10.29
N LEU A 134 -26.61 -1.89 9.13
CA LEU A 134 -27.24 -0.59 8.89
C LEU A 134 -28.71 -0.71 8.50
N ILE A 135 -29.12 -1.84 7.89
CA ILE A 135 -30.53 -2.14 7.61
C ILE A 135 -31.32 -2.30 8.92
N THR A 136 -30.76 -2.98 9.93
CA THR A 136 -31.41 -3.14 11.23
C THR A 136 -31.68 -1.81 11.95
N LEU A 137 -30.91 -0.76 11.65
CA LEU A 137 -31.12 0.59 12.21
C LEU A 137 -32.20 1.40 11.49
N LEU A 138 -32.58 1.01 10.27
CA LEU A 138 -33.70 1.61 9.53
C LEU A 138 -35.05 0.99 9.91
N GLU A 139 -35.04 -0.20 10.52
CA GLU A 139 -36.22 -0.87 11.10
C GLU A 139 -36.43 -0.47 12.58
N ALA A 140 -36.11 0.77 12.95
CA ALA A 140 -36.53 1.30 14.24
C ALA A 140 -38.05 1.59 14.20
N LYS A 141 -38.77 0.92 15.11
CA LYS A 141 -40.20 1.04 15.43
C LYS A 141 -40.74 2.48 15.46
#